data_AF-A0A087TRJ9-F1
#
_entry.id   AF-A0A087TRJ9-F1
#
_cell.length_a   1.000
_cell.length_b   1.000
_cell.length_c   1.000
_cell.angle_alpha   90.00
_cell.angle_beta   90.00
_cell.angle_gamma   90.00
#
_symmetry.space_group_name_H-M   'P 1'
#
loop_
_entity.id
_entity.type
_entity.pdbx_description
1 polymer ?
#
loop_
_entity_poly.entity_id
_entity_poly.type
_entity_poly.pdbx_seq_one_letter_code
_entity_poly.pdbx_strand_id
1 'polypeptide(L)'
;MDKPGVPSTAKKQNDSIKDCRIKCTNYENVKKIMNIVQEHSTIFCETSISASKKENFVSRFNDVFKDVLQQNITVHGLPWVYGGNLTVMQKEQHNQEADELLSNLSKTIQTTARKRKTYPGKISRILNMTLKQERHQLKRAKIEHSLEVP
;
A
#
# COMPACT_ATOMS: atom_id res chain seq x y z
N MET A 1 -28.82 31.22 43.94
CA MET A 1 -29.52 30.07 43.31
C MET A 1 -29.12 30.07 41.86
N ASP A 2 -27.98 29.45 41.60
CA ASP A 2 -27.29 29.44 40.32
C ASP A 2 -27.91 28.41 39.38
N LYS A 3 -28.13 28.81 38.13
CA LYS A 3 -28.57 27.90 37.07
C LYS A 3 -27.41 26.94 36.73
N PRO A 4 -27.68 25.64 36.53
CA PRO A 4 -26.65 24.66 36.24
C PRO A 4 -26.06 24.89 34.84
N GLY A 5 -24.72 24.92 34.78
CA GLY A 5 -23.96 24.97 33.55
C GLY A 5 -24.24 23.74 32.68
N VAL A 6 -24.64 23.99 31.45
CA VAL A 6 -24.64 22.98 30.39
C VAL A 6 -23.18 22.84 29.93
N PRO A 7 -22.55 21.65 30.02
CA PRO A 7 -21.29 21.44 29.33
C PRO A 7 -21.58 21.39 27.83
N SER A 8 -21.25 22.48 27.14
CA SER A 8 -21.15 22.52 25.68
C SER A 8 -20.02 21.59 25.25
N THR A 9 -20.35 20.31 25.14
CA THR A 9 -19.56 19.37 24.34
C THR A 9 -19.97 19.59 22.89
N ALA A 10 -19.53 20.72 22.33
CA ALA A 10 -19.41 20.86 20.89
C ALA A 10 -18.41 19.78 20.44
N LYS A 11 -18.95 18.60 20.09
CA LYS A 11 -18.26 17.63 19.25
C LYS A 11 -17.70 18.43 18.09
N LYS A 12 -16.38 18.55 18.00
CA LYS A 12 -15.71 18.87 16.75
C LYS A 12 -16.10 17.76 15.78
N GLN A 13 -17.20 17.94 15.05
CA GLN A 13 -17.45 17.24 13.81
C GLN A 13 -16.31 17.69 12.90
N ASN A 14 -15.24 16.90 12.88
CA ASN A 14 -14.29 16.89 11.79
C ASN A 14 -15.09 16.38 10.59
N ASP A 15 -15.81 17.29 9.93
CA ASP A 15 -16.43 17.03 8.64
C ASP A 15 -15.29 16.97 7.61
N SER A 16 -14.49 15.91 7.67
CA SER A 16 -13.75 15.48 6.49
C SER A 16 -14.85 15.08 5.51
N ILE A 17 -15.09 15.93 4.50
CA ILE A 17 -16.04 15.69 3.42
C ILE A 17 -15.83 14.25 2.96
N LYS A 18 -16.78 13.36 3.29
CA LYS A 18 -16.68 11.96 2.91
C LYS A 18 -16.80 11.91 1.40
N ASP A 19 -15.80 11.31 0.75
CA ASP A 19 -15.89 11.04 -0.67
C ASP A 19 -17.04 10.04 -0.91
N CYS A 20 -18.16 10.55 -1.42
CA CYS A 20 -19.36 9.77 -1.73
C CYS A 20 -19.27 9.04 -3.08
N ARG A 21 -18.16 9.19 -3.82
CA ARG A 21 -17.96 8.51 -5.10
C ARG A 21 -17.78 7.01 -4.90
N ILE A 22 -18.23 6.24 -5.88
CA ILE A 22 -18.03 4.79 -5.93
C ILE A 22 -16.54 4.52 -6.08
N LYS A 23 -15.99 3.68 -5.20
CA LYS A 23 -14.59 3.30 -5.22
C LYS A 23 -14.42 2.01 -6.01
N CYS A 24 -13.76 2.11 -7.14
CA CYS A 24 -13.40 0.98 -7.99
C CYS A 24 -11.90 0.67 -7.84
N THR A 25 -11.55 -0.59 -8.08
CA THR A 25 -10.18 -1.11 -7.99
C THR A 25 -9.61 -1.52 -9.35
N ASN A 26 -10.37 -1.36 -10.43
CA ASN A 26 -9.93 -1.77 -11.76
C ASN A 26 -10.54 -0.86 -12.83
N TYR A 27 -9.66 -0.11 -13.50
CA TYR A 27 -10.05 0.83 -14.55
C TYR A 27 -10.70 0.14 -15.75
N GLU A 28 -10.14 -0.99 -16.19
CA GLU A 28 -10.62 -1.73 -17.36
C GLU A 28 -12.02 -2.32 -17.15
N ASN A 29 -12.36 -2.68 -15.91
CA ASN A 29 -13.70 -3.17 -15.61
C ASN A 29 -14.75 -2.06 -15.71
N VAL A 30 -14.44 -0.84 -15.24
CA VAL A 30 -15.33 0.32 -15.40
C VAL A 30 -15.50 0.65 -16.89
N LYS A 31 -14.41 0.57 -17.67
CA LYS A 31 -14.45 0.75 -19.14
C LYS A 31 -15.31 -0.30 -19.84
N LYS A 32 -15.24 -1.57 -19.43
CA LYS A 32 -16.11 -2.65 -19.96
C LYS A 32 -17.58 -2.38 -19.68
N ILE A 33 -17.93 -1.97 -18.46
CA ILE A 33 -19.31 -1.62 -18.09
C ILE A 33 -19.81 -0.47 -18.98
N MET A 34 -18.99 0.57 -19.16
CA MET A 34 -19.31 1.68 -20.06
C MET A 34 -19.66 1.17 -21.46
N ASN A 35 -18.79 0.36 -22.07
CA ASN A 35 -18.99 -0.14 -23.42
C ASN A 35 -20.27 -0.99 -23.56
N ILE A 36 -20.56 -1.85 -22.57
CA ILE A 36 -21.78 -2.67 -22.55
C ILE A 36 -23.04 -1.79 -22.53
N VAL A 37 -23.05 -0.73 -21.70
CA VAL A 37 -24.20 0.18 -21.64
C VAL A 37 -24.37 0.97 -22.94
N GLN A 38 -23.26 1.39 -23.57
CA GLN A 38 -23.30 2.05 -24.87
C GLN A 38 -23.87 1.14 -25.97
N GLU A 39 -23.47 -0.14 -25.98
CA GLU A 39 -24.01 -1.15 -26.90
C GLU A 39 -25.52 -1.33 -26.70
N HIS A 40 -25.97 -1.53 -25.47
CA HIS A 40 -27.40 -1.64 -25.15
C HIS A 40 -28.19 -0.38 -25.51
N SER A 41 -27.62 0.81 -25.31
CA SER A 41 -28.26 2.06 -25.70
C SER A 41 -28.45 2.15 -27.22
N THR A 42 -27.49 1.65 -27.99
CA THR A 42 -27.55 1.61 -29.45
C THR A 42 -28.65 0.67 -29.92
N ILE A 43 -28.70 -0.55 -29.37
CA ILE A 43 -29.76 -1.54 -29.65
C ILE A 43 -31.15 -1.00 -29.30
N PHE A 44 -31.28 -0.31 -28.16
CA PHE A 44 -32.52 0.35 -27.77
C PHE A 44 -32.96 1.40 -28.79
N CYS A 45 -32.02 2.22 -29.27
CA CYS A 45 -32.31 3.25 -30.28
C CYS A 45 -32.74 2.64 -31.62
N GLU A 46 -32.15 1.51 -32.00
CA GLU A 46 -32.51 0.82 -33.24
C GLU A 46 -33.97 0.40 -33.29
N THR A 47 -34.50 -0.04 -32.14
CA THR A 47 -35.86 -0.58 -32.00
C THR A 47 -36.92 0.48 -31.66
N SER A 48 -36.54 1.54 -30.92
CA SER A 48 -37.51 2.42 -30.27
C SER A 48 -37.49 3.88 -30.77
N ILE A 49 -36.50 4.29 -31.56
CA ILE A 49 -36.33 5.69 -31.99
C ILE A 49 -36.40 5.79 -33.53
N SER A 50 -37.02 6.87 -34.03
CA SER A 50 -37.06 7.15 -35.48
C SER A 50 -35.66 7.40 -36.03
N ALA A 51 -35.37 6.90 -37.24
CA ALA A 51 -34.04 6.97 -37.85
C ALA A 51 -33.41 8.38 -37.84
N SER A 52 -34.22 9.42 -38.03
CA SER A 52 -33.81 10.84 -38.01
C SER A 52 -33.30 11.37 -36.67
N LYS A 53 -33.57 10.67 -35.55
CA LYS A 53 -33.18 11.09 -34.20
C LYS A 53 -32.17 10.13 -33.54
N LYS A 54 -31.88 8.99 -34.15
CA LYS A 54 -31.03 7.93 -33.57
C LYS A 54 -29.64 8.42 -33.24
N GLU A 55 -28.91 8.96 -34.22
CA GLU A 55 -27.52 9.41 -34.01
C GLU A 55 -27.41 10.49 -32.93
N ASN A 56 -28.33 11.46 -32.97
CA ASN A 56 -28.35 12.56 -32.01
C ASN A 56 -28.66 12.06 -30.58
N PHE A 57 -29.55 11.08 -30.44
CA PHE A 57 -29.83 10.48 -29.15
C PHE A 57 -28.64 9.67 -28.63
N VAL A 58 -28.09 8.77 -29.44
CA VAL A 58 -26.96 7.90 -29.03
C VAL A 58 -25.76 8.74 -28.63
N SER A 59 -25.42 9.76 -29.42
CA SER A 59 -24.34 10.70 -29.11
C SER A 59 -24.56 11.38 -27.76
N ARG A 60 -25.73 12.00 -27.56
CA ARG A 60 -26.04 12.71 -26.33
C ARG A 60 -26.14 11.81 -25.11
N PHE A 61 -26.67 10.59 -25.26
CA PHE A 61 -26.70 9.59 -24.20
C PHE A 61 -25.28 9.21 -23.78
N ASN A 62 -24.40 8.93 -24.74
CA ASN A 62 -23.02 8.55 -24.48
C ASN A 62 -22.25 9.64 -23.74
N ASP A 63 -22.42 10.91 -24.13
CA ASP A 63 -21.78 12.04 -23.46
C ASP A 63 -22.27 12.19 -22.01
N VAL A 64 -23.59 12.20 -21.79
CA VAL A 64 -24.16 12.32 -20.44
C VAL A 64 -23.76 11.14 -19.57
N PHE A 65 -23.84 9.91 -20.09
CA PHE A 65 -23.50 8.73 -19.32
C PHE A 65 -22.02 8.69 -18.94
N LYS A 66 -21.14 9.09 -19.86
CA LYS A 66 -19.70 9.23 -19.60
C LYS A 66 -19.43 10.24 -18.49
N ASP A 67 -20.05 11.42 -18.56
CA ASP A 67 -19.85 12.49 -17.57
C ASP A 67 -20.33 12.05 -16.18
N VAL A 68 -21.48 11.37 -16.09
CA VAL A 68 -22.00 10.83 -14.83
C VAL A 68 -21.01 9.86 -14.20
N LEU A 69 -20.43 8.94 -14.98
CA LEU A 69 -19.44 8.00 -14.43
C LEU A 69 -18.16 8.72 -13.98
N GLN A 70 -17.65 9.69 -14.76
CA GLN A 70 -16.44 10.43 -14.39
C GLN A 70 -16.61 11.24 -13.09
N GLN A 71 -17.79 11.81 -12.87
CA GLN A 71 -18.07 12.59 -11.66
C GLN A 71 -18.29 11.72 -10.42
N ASN A 72 -18.78 10.48 -10.61
CA ASN A 72 -19.24 9.64 -9.50
C ASN A 72 -18.36 8.42 -9.22
N ILE A 73 -17.31 8.17 -10.01
CA ILE A 73 -16.41 7.03 -9.83
C ILE A 73 -14.98 7.49 -9.57
N THR A 74 -14.33 6.78 -8.65
CA THR A 74 -12.89 6.80 -8.46
C THR A 74 -12.30 5.43 -8.73
N VAL A 75 -11.09 5.38 -9.27
CA VAL A 75 -10.30 4.15 -9.39
C VAL A 75 -9.02 4.32 -8.59
N HIS A 76 -8.83 3.48 -7.56
CA HIS A 76 -7.73 3.63 -6.59
C HIS A 76 -7.63 5.02 -5.96
N GLY A 77 -8.78 5.65 -5.68
CA GLY A 77 -8.84 6.98 -5.07
C GLY A 77 -8.54 8.13 -6.04
N LEU A 78 -8.23 7.85 -7.30
CA LEU A 78 -8.07 8.85 -8.35
C LEU A 78 -9.37 9.01 -9.14
N PRO A 79 -9.70 10.22 -9.65
CA PRO A 79 -10.83 10.41 -10.55
C PRO A 79 -10.73 9.50 -11.78
N TRP A 80 -11.84 8.86 -12.14
CA TRP A 80 -11.89 8.07 -13.37
C TRP A 80 -12.08 8.99 -14.58
N VAL A 81 -11.24 8.84 -15.61
CA VAL A 81 -11.32 9.63 -16.85
C VAL A 81 -11.37 8.66 -18.03
N TYR A 82 -12.47 8.68 -18.79
CA TYR A 82 -12.65 7.81 -19.95
C TYR A 82 -11.68 8.20 -21.08
N GLY A 83 -10.93 7.21 -21.58
CA GLY A 83 -9.86 7.44 -22.56
C GLY A 83 -8.58 8.02 -21.95
N GLY A 84 -8.54 8.24 -20.63
CA GLY A 84 -7.33 8.59 -19.92
C GLY A 84 -6.36 7.40 -19.87
N ASN A 85 -5.07 7.69 -20.06
CA ASN A 85 -3.97 6.74 -19.84
C ASN A 85 -3.71 6.58 -18.33
N LEU A 86 -4.71 6.17 -17.56
CA LEU A 86 -4.53 5.85 -16.13
C LEU A 86 -3.46 4.76 -15.93
N THR A 87 -3.30 3.91 -16.95
CA THR A 87 -2.24 2.91 -17.08
C THR A 87 -0.83 3.49 -17.07
N VAL A 88 -0.59 4.75 -17.45
CA VAL A 88 0.77 5.32 -17.43
C VAL A 88 1.12 5.79 -16.02
N MET A 89 0.24 6.53 -15.36
CA MET A 89 0.47 7.00 -13.99
C MET A 89 0.55 5.84 -12.99
N GLN A 90 -0.33 4.84 -13.09
CA GLN A 90 -0.28 3.66 -12.24
C GLN A 90 0.97 2.81 -12.50
N LYS A 91 1.42 2.73 -13.75
CA LYS A 91 2.61 1.94 -14.12
C LYS A 91 3.90 2.64 -13.70
N GLU A 92 3.98 3.96 -13.76
CA GLU A 92 5.13 4.71 -13.22
C GLU A 92 5.23 4.59 -11.70
N GLN A 93 4.12 4.74 -10.99
CA GLN A 93 4.10 4.64 -9.53
C GLN A 93 4.41 3.21 -9.06
N HIS A 94 3.83 2.20 -9.73
CA HIS A 94 4.09 0.79 -9.44
C HIS A 94 5.50 0.35 -9.84
N ASN A 95 6.10 0.96 -10.87
CA ASN A 95 7.50 0.70 -11.24
C ASN A 95 8.46 1.31 -10.22
N GLN A 96 8.20 2.52 -9.72
CA GLN A 96 9.02 3.15 -8.68
C GLN A 96 8.98 2.34 -7.37
N GLU A 97 7.79 1.91 -6.93
CA GLU A 97 7.66 1.04 -5.75
C GLU A 97 8.35 -0.31 -5.94
N ALA A 98 8.24 -0.92 -7.13
CA ALA A 98 8.92 -2.16 -7.44
C ALA A 98 10.45 -2.01 -7.41
N ASP A 99 10.99 -0.94 -8.00
CA ASP A 99 12.43 -0.66 -8.02
C ASP A 99 12.97 -0.40 -6.61
N GLU A 100 12.23 0.31 -5.76
CA GLU A 100 12.60 0.53 -4.37
C GLU A 100 12.60 -0.78 -3.56
N LEU A 101 11.56 -1.61 -3.74
CA LEU A 101 11.49 -2.93 -3.10
C LEU A 101 12.63 -3.85 -3.55
N LEU A 102 12.96 -3.86 -4.85
CA LEU A 102 14.09 -4.64 -5.39
C LEU A 102 15.44 -4.14 -4.85
N SER A 103 15.62 -2.83 -4.75
CA SER A 103 16.81 -2.21 -4.15
C SER A 103 16.97 -2.61 -2.67
N ASN A 104 15.88 -2.54 -1.90
CA ASN A 104 15.87 -2.93 -0.49
C ASN A 104 16.12 -4.43 -0.30
N LEU A 105 15.56 -5.27 -1.18
CA LEU A 105 15.81 -6.70 -1.20
C LEU A 105 17.29 -7.00 -1.47
N SER A 106 17.88 -6.34 -2.48
CA SER A 106 19.29 -6.50 -2.83
C SER A 106 20.22 -6.13 -1.66
N LYS A 107 19.99 -4.99 -1.00
CA LYS A 107 20.73 -4.57 0.20
C LYS A 107 20.59 -5.57 1.35
N THR A 108 19.39 -6.12 1.54
CA THR A 108 19.11 -7.11 2.59
C THR A 108 19.85 -8.42 2.33
N ILE A 109 19.85 -8.89 1.08
CA ILE A 109 20.58 -10.09 0.66
C ILE A 109 22.08 -9.90 0.89
N GLN A 110 22.66 -8.77 0.43
CA GLN A 110 24.09 -8.48 0.63
C GLN A 110 24.47 -8.43 2.11
N THR A 111 23.68 -7.74 2.92
CA THR A 111 23.92 -7.62 4.37
C THR A 111 23.84 -8.99 5.04
N THR A 112 22.84 -9.79 4.69
CA THR A 112 22.64 -11.13 5.24
C THR A 112 23.78 -12.06 4.84
N ALA A 113 24.21 -12.04 3.59
CA ALA A 113 25.36 -12.82 3.11
C ALA A 113 26.65 -12.44 3.85
N ARG A 114 26.89 -11.12 4.05
CA ARG A 114 28.03 -10.63 4.83
C ARG A 114 27.98 -11.11 6.28
N LYS A 115 26.81 -11.08 6.93
CA LYS A 115 26.62 -11.60 8.29
C LYS A 115 26.91 -13.10 8.35
N ARG A 116 26.34 -13.91 7.45
CA ARG A 116 26.59 -15.36 7.36
C ARG A 116 28.07 -15.70 7.20
N LYS A 117 28.81 -14.92 6.40
CA LYS A 117 30.26 -15.12 6.21
C LYS A 117 31.10 -14.71 7.43
N THR A 118 30.77 -13.59 8.07
CA THR A 118 31.69 -12.94 9.03
C THR A 118 31.34 -13.18 10.50
N TYR A 119 30.07 -13.34 10.84
CA TYR A 119 29.65 -13.41 12.24
C TYR A 119 30.05 -14.73 12.91
N PRO A 120 29.93 -15.92 12.29
CA PRO A 120 30.35 -17.16 12.92
C PRO A 120 31.83 -17.13 13.36
N GLY A 121 32.72 -16.64 12.50
CA GLY A 121 34.14 -16.50 12.82
C GLY A 121 34.42 -15.51 13.96
N LYS A 122 33.71 -14.37 13.98
CA LYS A 122 33.85 -13.37 15.07
C LYS A 122 33.35 -13.92 16.41
N ILE A 123 32.18 -14.57 16.41
CA ILE A 123 31.58 -15.16 17.61
C ILE A 123 32.49 -16.27 18.15
N SER A 124 32.96 -17.18 17.28
CA SER A 124 33.87 -18.25 17.67
C SER A 124 35.19 -17.72 18.26
N ARG A 125 35.75 -16.65 17.67
CA ARG A 125 36.97 -16.02 18.18
C ARG A 125 36.77 -15.44 19.58
N ILE A 126 35.69 -14.71 19.81
CA ILE A 126 35.35 -14.12 21.11
C ILE A 126 35.15 -15.24 22.14
N LEU A 127 34.34 -16.25 21.82
CA LEU A 127 34.09 -17.39 22.69
C LEU A 127 35.39 -18.10 23.10
N ASN A 128 36.27 -18.38 22.13
CA ASN A 128 37.55 -19.03 22.39
C ASN A 128 38.48 -18.19 23.27
N MET A 129 38.46 -16.87 23.14
CA MET A 129 39.23 -15.97 24.01
C MET A 129 38.69 -16.00 25.44
N THR A 130 37.37 -15.92 25.61
CA THR A 130 36.72 -15.97 26.92
C THR A 130 37.02 -17.29 27.63
N LEU A 131 36.82 -18.42 26.95
CA LEU A 131 37.09 -19.75 27.52
C LEU A 131 38.55 -19.93 27.94
N LYS A 132 39.51 -19.37 27.18
CA LYS A 132 40.93 -19.38 27.58
C LYS A 132 41.17 -18.56 28.83
N GLN A 133 40.59 -17.37 28.93
CA GLN A 133 40.71 -16.51 30.10
C GLN A 133 40.12 -17.18 31.36
N GLU A 134 38.92 -17.73 31.27
CA GLU A 134 38.28 -18.48 32.36
C GLU A 134 39.14 -19.66 32.81
N ARG A 135 39.69 -20.44 31.86
CA ARG A 135 40.61 -21.54 32.16
C ARG A 135 41.87 -21.06 32.89
N HIS A 136 42.43 -19.91 32.51
CA HIS A 136 43.59 -19.33 33.19
C HIS A 136 43.26 -18.88 34.63
N GLN A 137 42.08 -18.29 34.86
CA GLN A 137 41.64 -17.89 36.19
C GLN A 137 41.42 -19.10 37.11
N LEU A 138 40.75 -20.15 36.61
CA LEU A 138 40.54 -21.40 37.36
C LEU A 138 41.86 -22.09 37.75
N LYS A 139 42.88 -22.03 36.89
CA LYS A 139 44.20 -22.59 37.21
C LYS A 139 44.95 -21.80 38.28
N ARG A 140 44.76 -20.47 38.34
CA ARG A 140 45.36 -19.62 39.38
C ARG A 140 44.68 -19.82 40.74
N ALA A 141 43.36 -19.99 40.77
CA ALA A 141 42.60 -20.20 42.00
C ALA A 141 42.92 -21.52 42.73
N LYS A 142 43.54 -22.51 42.07
CA LYS A 142 43.91 -23.80 42.69
C LYS A 142 45.23 -23.77 43.49
N ILE A 143 45.94 -22.65 43.56
CA ILE A 143 47.25 -22.53 44.23
C ILE A 143 47.13 -21.60 45.45
N GLU A 144 46.17 -21.85 46.34
CA GLU A 144 46.10 -21.22 47.67
C GLU A 144 45.60 -22.23 48.71
N HIS A 145 46.39 -23.27 48.97
CA HIS A 145 46.30 -24.03 50.22
C HIS A 145 47.70 -24.26 50.76
N SER A 146 48.24 -23.25 51.43
CA SER A 146 49.27 -23.42 52.45
C SER A 146 48.66 -24.21 53.61
N LEU A 147 49.08 -25.47 53.74
CA LEU A 147 48.87 -26.28 54.92
C LEU A 147 49.62 -25.64 56.09
N GLU A 148 48.91 -24.92 56.96
CA GLU A 148 49.33 -24.79 58.35
C GLU A 148 48.65 -25.91 59.13
N VAL A 149 49.44 -26.92 59.50
CA VAL A 149 49.08 -27.92 60.51
C VAL A 149 49.55 -27.37 61.87
N PRO A 150 48.72 -27.40 62.93
CA PRO A 150 49.12 -26.95 64.27
C PRO A 150 50.29 -27.74 64.87
#